data_AF-A0A9Q3HY95-F1
#
_entry.id   AF-A0A9Q3HY95-F1
#
_cell.length_a   1.000
_cell.length_b   1.000
_cell.length_c   1.000
_cell.angle_alpha   90.00
_cell.angle_beta   90.00
_cell.angle_gamma   90.00
#
_symmetry.space_group_name_H-M   'P 1'
#
loop_
_entity.id
_entity.type
_entity.pdbx_description
1 polymer ?
#
loop_
_entity_poly.entity_id
_entity_poly.type
_entity_poly.pdbx_seq_one_letter_code
_entity_poly.pdbx_strand_id
1 'polypeptide(L)'
;MKWRLHSQRNSLRNTQCYQFLVKPYHQTGENRFPSRNKIHTPEDMVEVEDSPGPVKNIIKARKIRLNAKDYIQYLVRFKNQTAGKDKWLAEDAIPDGNLHLRKLRASKRASKSHQL
;
A
#
# COMPACT_ATOMS: atom_id res chain seq x y z
N MET A 1 69.66 -38.42 51.64
CA MET A 1 68.40 -38.73 52.35
C MET A 1 67.32 -39.03 51.33
N LYS A 2 66.75 -40.25 51.39
CA LYS A 2 65.74 -40.79 50.46
C LYS A 2 64.35 -40.29 50.84
N TRP A 3 63.57 -39.79 49.87
CA TRP A 3 62.11 -39.67 49.99
C TRP A 3 61.39 -40.28 48.78
N ARG A 4 60.82 -41.44 49.10
CA ARG A 4 59.68 -42.22 48.58
C ARG A 4 58.82 -41.59 47.46
N LEU A 5 58.67 -42.35 46.36
CA LEU A 5 57.63 -42.23 45.32
C LEU A 5 56.21 -42.36 45.92
N HIS A 6 55.24 -41.60 45.39
CA HIS A 6 53.82 -42.03 45.36
C HIS A 6 53.11 -41.52 44.09
N SER A 7 52.63 -42.51 43.33
CA SER A 7 51.35 -42.57 42.60
C SER A 7 50.99 -41.42 41.63
N GLN A 8 51.15 -41.68 40.33
CA GLN A 8 50.47 -40.92 39.29
C GLN A 8 49.41 -41.76 38.58
N ARG A 9 48.16 -41.31 38.76
CA ARG A 9 47.09 -41.13 37.76
C ARG A 9 46.60 -42.37 37.01
N ASN A 10 45.44 -42.87 37.46
CA ASN A 10 44.44 -43.48 36.59
C ASN A 10 43.15 -42.66 36.66
N SER A 11 42.77 -42.01 35.57
CA SER A 11 41.41 -41.51 35.36
C SER A 11 41.09 -41.65 33.88
N LEU A 12 40.46 -42.80 33.58
CA LEU A 12 39.88 -43.13 32.28
C LEU A 12 38.76 -42.14 31.98
N ARG A 13 38.94 -41.25 31.02
CA ARG A 13 37.88 -40.35 30.55
C ARG A 13 37.03 -41.09 29.52
N ASN A 14 35.86 -41.46 30.02
CA ASN A 14 34.61 -41.81 29.37
C ASN A 14 34.45 -41.19 27.95
N THR A 15 34.44 -42.04 26.92
CA THR A 15 34.13 -41.69 25.53
C THR A 15 32.67 -42.02 25.22
N GLN A 16 31.75 -41.07 25.35
CA GLN A 16 30.43 -41.16 24.70
C GLN A 16 29.92 -39.76 24.36
N CYS A 17 30.09 -39.35 23.09
CA CYS A 17 29.58 -38.08 22.60
C CYS A 17 29.00 -38.25 21.18
N TYR A 18 27.67 -38.08 21.10
CA TYR A 18 26.86 -37.64 19.95
C TYR A 18 26.83 -38.49 18.66
N GLN A 19 25.84 -39.38 18.54
CA GLN A 19 25.38 -39.90 17.23
C GLN A 19 23.87 -39.78 16.97
N PHE A 20 23.10 -39.03 17.77
CA PHE A 20 21.64 -38.98 17.60
C PHE A 20 21.05 -37.57 17.58
N LEU A 21 21.63 -36.65 16.79
CA LEU A 21 21.04 -35.32 16.59
C LEU A 21 20.76 -34.99 15.12
N VAL A 22 20.42 -35.99 14.30
CA VAL A 22 19.91 -35.76 12.94
C VAL A 22 18.45 -36.21 12.90
N LYS A 23 17.54 -35.24 12.77
CA LYS A 23 16.12 -35.54 12.56
C LYS A 23 15.96 -36.06 11.12
N PRO A 24 15.38 -37.25 10.90
CA PRO A 24 15.13 -37.74 9.54
C PRO A 24 14.11 -36.85 8.84
N TYR A 25 14.39 -36.46 7.60
CA TYR A 25 13.46 -35.68 6.80
C TYR A 25 12.31 -36.59 6.34
N HIS A 26 11.07 -36.21 6.62
CA HIS A 26 9.89 -36.92 6.10
C HIS A 26 9.48 -36.32 4.76
N GLN A 27 9.16 -37.17 3.78
CA GLN A 27 8.55 -36.72 2.52
C GLN A 27 7.22 -36.01 2.82
N THR A 28 7.03 -34.84 2.22
CA THR A 28 5.78 -34.09 2.36
C THR A 28 4.70 -34.78 1.54
N GLY A 29 3.87 -35.60 2.19
CA GLY A 29 2.67 -36.16 1.58
C GLY A 29 1.69 -35.05 1.21
N GLU A 30 1.04 -35.19 0.06
CA GLU A 30 0.10 -34.24 -0.55
C GLU A 30 -1.02 -33.81 0.42
N ASN A 31 -1.45 -34.72 1.31
CA ASN A 31 -2.52 -34.49 2.29
C ASN A 31 -2.06 -33.90 3.63
N ARG A 32 -0.76 -33.71 3.85
CA ARG A 32 -0.25 -33.17 5.13
C ARG A 32 -0.56 -31.67 5.28
N PHE A 33 -0.67 -30.96 4.16
CA PHE A 33 -0.95 -29.53 4.11
C PHE A 33 -1.98 -29.22 3.02
N PRO A 34 -3.28 -29.46 3.28
CA PRO A 34 -4.36 -29.26 2.30
C PRO A 34 -4.48 -27.80 1.83
N SER A 35 -3.89 -26.84 2.56
CA SER A 35 -3.80 -25.44 2.19
C SER A 35 -2.83 -25.13 1.04
N ARG A 36 -1.92 -26.06 0.69
CA ARG A 36 -0.92 -25.86 -0.38
C ARG A 36 -1.54 -25.85 -1.79
N ASN A 37 -2.71 -26.45 -1.97
CA ASN A 37 -3.37 -26.59 -3.27
C ASN A 37 -4.39 -25.46 -3.55
N LYS A 38 -4.42 -24.41 -2.72
CA LYS A 38 -5.23 -23.22 -2.99
C LYS A 38 -4.50 -22.37 -4.04
N ILE A 39 -4.66 -22.74 -5.30
CA ILE A 39 -4.39 -21.84 -6.42
C ILE A 39 -5.33 -20.66 -6.21
N HIS A 40 -4.80 -19.53 -5.74
CA HIS A 40 -5.52 -18.27 -5.76
C HIS A 40 -5.67 -17.90 -7.24
N THR A 41 -6.83 -18.19 -7.82
CA THR A 41 -7.26 -17.55 -9.06
C THR A 41 -7.23 -16.04 -8.79
N PRO A 42 -6.45 -15.25 -9.54
CA PRO A 42 -6.53 -13.80 -9.43
C PRO A 42 -7.94 -13.42 -9.85
N GLU A 43 -8.72 -12.93 -8.90
CA GLU A 43 -10.05 -12.40 -9.13
C GLU A 43 -9.89 -11.16 -10.03
N ASP A 44 -10.55 -11.15 -11.18
CA ASP A 44 -10.50 -10.02 -12.10
C ASP A 44 -10.87 -8.75 -11.35
N MET A 45 -9.99 -7.75 -11.42
CA MET A 45 -10.19 -6.47 -10.75
C MET A 45 -11.42 -5.78 -11.37
N VAL A 46 -12.58 -5.98 -10.76
CA VAL A 46 -13.77 -5.18 -11.05
C VAL A 46 -13.41 -3.73 -10.74
N GLU A 47 -13.35 -2.89 -11.77
CA GLU A 47 -13.27 -1.44 -11.59
C GLU A 47 -14.52 -1.02 -10.81
N VAL A 48 -14.35 -0.84 -9.50
CA VAL A 48 -15.38 -0.23 -8.67
C VAL A 48 -15.56 1.17 -9.24
N GLU A 49 -16.69 1.41 -9.88
CA GLU A 49 -17.20 2.73 -10.23
C GLU A 49 -17.36 3.50 -8.90
N ASP A 50 -16.26 4.07 -8.44
CA ASP A 50 -16.16 4.85 -7.22
C ASP A 50 -17.09 6.05 -7.38
N SER A 51 -18.29 5.93 -6.80
CA SER A 51 -19.17 7.07 -6.59
C SER A 51 -18.32 8.23 -6.07
N PRO A 52 -18.34 9.40 -6.73
CA PRO A 52 -17.41 10.46 -6.44
C PRO A 52 -17.60 10.88 -4.98
N GLY A 53 -16.59 10.58 -4.16
CA GLY A 53 -16.60 10.90 -2.74
C GLY A 53 -16.78 12.40 -2.50
N PRO A 54 -16.93 12.82 -1.23
CA PRO A 54 -17.15 14.23 -0.92
C PRO A 54 -15.99 15.10 -1.42
N VAL A 55 -16.33 16.18 -2.12
CA VAL A 55 -15.36 17.12 -2.68
C VAL A 55 -14.72 17.95 -1.57
N LYS A 56 -13.39 18.14 -1.65
CA LYS A 56 -12.64 19.05 -0.78
C LYS A 56 -12.62 20.45 -1.37
N ASN A 57 -12.12 20.57 -2.60
CA ASN A 57 -12.03 21.84 -3.33
C ASN A 57 -11.78 21.63 -4.83
N ILE A 58 -12.07 22.67 -5.61
CA ILE A 58 -11.68 22.76 -7.02
C ILE A 58 -10.38 23.56 -7.09
N ILE A 59 -9.38 23.02 -7.78
CA ILE A 59 -8.04 23.60 -7.84
C ILE A 59 -7.87 24.45 -9.09
N LYS A 60 -8.29 23.91 -10.24
CA LYS A 60 -8.09 24.52 -11.57
C LYS A 60 -9.34 24.37 -12.43
N ALA A 61 -9.40 25.19 -13.48
CA ALA A 61 -10.37 25.08 -14.55
C ALA A 61 -9.63 25.14 -15.89
N ARG A 62 -10.06 24.35 -16.86
CA ARG A 62 -9.55 24.37 -18.24
C ARG A 62 -10.71 24.33 -19.24
N LYS A 63 -10.49 24.91 -20.42
CA LYS A 63 -11.43 24.81 -21.54
C LYS A 63 -10.94 23.73 -22.49
N ILE A 64 -11.85 22.90 -22.99
CA ILE A 64 -11.58 21.82 -23.93
C ILE A 64 -12.63 21.88 -25.02
N ARG A 65 -12.22 21.65 -26.26
CA ARG A 65 -13.15 21.52 -27.38
C ARG A 65 -13.34 20.04 -27.71
N LEU A 66 -14.56 19.56 -27.59
CA LEU A 66 -14.95 18.18 -27.93
C LEU A 66 -16.14 18.25 -28.89
N ASN A 67 -16.08 17.53 -30.00
CA ASN A 67 -17.16 17.47 -31.00
C ASN A 67 -17.64 18.86 -31.45
N ALA A 68 -16.69 19.73 -31.79
CA ALA A 68 -16.88 21.13 -32.18
C ALA A 68 -17.49 22.07 -31.11
N LYS A 69 -17.84 21.57 -29.92
CA LYS A 69 -18.39 22.35 -28.80
C LYS A 69 -17.34 22.59 -27.72
N ASP A 70 -17.36 23.78 -27.13
CA ASP A 70 -16.48 24.16 -26.05
C ASP A 70 -17.08 23.73 -24.70
N TYR A 71 -16.27 23.05 -23.89
CA TYR A 71 -16.59 22.58 -22.56
C TYR A 71 -15.59 23.12 -21.55
N ILE A 72 -16.06 23.33 -20.33
CA ILE A 72 -15.20 23.66 -19.19
C ILE A 72 -15.10 22.43 -18.31
N GLN A 73 -13.87 22.05 -17.99
CA GLN A 73 -13.59 21.04 -16.98
C GLN A 73 -12.90 21.67 -15.78
N TYR A 74 -13.19 21.11 -14.62
CA TYR A 74 -12.66 21.53 -13.34
C TYR A 74 -11.82 20.40 -12.74
N LEU A 75 -10.63 20.73 -12.22
CA LEU A 75 -9.78 19.77 -11.53
C LEU A 75 -10.23 19.71 -10.07
N VAL A 76 -10.84 18.59 -9.70
CA VAL A 76 -11.49 18.38 -8.42
C VAL A 76 -10.58 17.53 -7.54
N ARG A 77 -10.37 18.00 -6.30
CA ARG A 77 -9.72 17.22 -5.25
C ARG A 77 -10.77 16.72 -4.28
N PHE A 78 -10.78 15.42 -4.06
CA PHE A 78 -11.68 14.75 -3.13
C PHE A 78 -11.13 14.78 -1.70
N LYS A 79 -12.02 14.71 -0.71
CA LYS A 79 -11.61 14.59 0.69
C LYS A 79 -10.88 13.26 0.90
N ASN A 80 -9.85 13.28 1.74
CA ASN A 80 -9.04 12.11 2.10
C ASN A 80 -8.34 11.42 0.92
N GLN A 81 -8.29 12.07 -0.25
CA GLN A 81 -7.55 11.58 -1.40
C GLN A 81 -6.29 12.41 -1.64
N THR A 82 -5.22 11.73 -2.05
CA THR A 82 -3.94 12.35 -2.41
C THR A 82 -4.06 13.05 -3.76
N ALA A 83 -3.18 14.03 -4.01
CA ALA A 83 -3.13 14.79 -5.25
C ALA A 83 -3.06 13.93 -6.54
N GLY A 84 -2.54 12.71 -6.47
CA GLY A 84 -2.50 11.78 -7.60
C GLY A 84 -3.88 11.25 -8.03
N LYS A 85 -4.91 11.39 -7.19
CA LYS A 85 -6.29 10.97 -7.49
C LYS A 85 -7.21 12.14 -7.88
N ASP A 86 -6.66 13.33 -8.11
CA ASP A 86 -7.45 14.47 -8.57
C ASP A 86 -7.99 14.20 -10.00
N LYS A 87 -9.28 14.45 -10.23
CA LYS A 87 -9.94 14.16 -11.52
C LYS A 87 -10.46 15.43 -12.19
N TRP A 88 -10.43 15.45 -13.52
CA TRP A 88 -11.07 16.49 -14.32
C TRP A 88 -12.52 16.13 -14.57
N LEU A 89 -13.44 16.95 -14.06
CA LEU A 89 -14.88 16.72 -14.15
C LEU A 89 -15.59 17.91 -14.82
N ALA A 90 -16.70 17.62 -15.48
CA ALA A 90 -17.64 18.64 -15.95
C ALA A 90 -18.39 19.26 -14.76
N GLU A 91 -19.01 20.42 -14.95
CA GLU A 91 -19.77 21.11 -13.89
C GLU A 91 -20.85 20.23 -13.25
N ASP A 92 -21.59 19.50 -14.10
CA ASP A 92 -22.72 18.67 -13.69
C ASP A 92 -22.30 17.41 -12.91
N ALA A 93 -21.06 16.96 -13.09
CA ALA A 93 -20.53 15.76 -12.45
C ALA A 93 -19.95 16.02 -11.05
N ILE A 94 -20.02 17.26 -10.55
CA ILE A 94 -19.40 17.66 -9.28
C ILE A 94 -20.48 17.73 -8.19
N PRO A 95 -20.37 16.91 -7.13
CA PRO A 95 -21.23 17.05 -5.95
C PRO A 95 -21.10 18.45 -5.35
N ASP A 96 -22.23 19.13 -5.14
CA ASP A 96 -22.29 20.51 -4.66
C ASP A 96 -21.41 21.50 -5.46
N GLY A 97 -21.35 21.32 -6.79
CA GLY A 97 -20.47 22.08 -7.68
C GLY A 97 -20.57 23.61 -7.49
N ASN A 98 -21.80 24.14 -7.37
CA ASN A 98 -22.04 25.58 -7.18
C ASN A 98 -21.31 26.18 -5.96
N LEU A 99 -21.31 25.47 -4.82
CA LEU A 99 -20.63 25.94 -3.61
C LEU A 99 -19.12 26.02 -3.82
N HIS A 100 -18.55 25.00 -4.45
CA HIS A 100 -17.11 24.91 -4.69
C HIS A 100 -16.65 25.91 -5.77
N LEU A 101 -17.46 26.11 -6.82
CA LEU A 101 -17.19 27.08 -7.87
C LEU A 101 -17.24 28.53 -7.34
N ARG A 102 -18.18 28.83 -6.43
CA ARG A 102 -18.22 30.13 -5.76
C ARG A 102 -16.93 30.41 -4.99
N LYS A 103 -16.43 29.42 -4.24
CA LYS A 103 -15.14 29.53 -3.51
C LYS A 103 -13.96 29.74 -4.46
N LEU A 104 -13.90 28.99 -5.56
CA LEU A 104 -12.86 29.15 -6.59
C LEU A 104 -12.87 30.56 -7.20
N ARG A 105 -14.06 31.08 -7.57
CA ARG A 105 -14.24 32.42 -8.14
C ARG A 105 -13.85 33.52 -7.15
N ALA A 106 -14.17 33.34 -5.86
CA ALA A 106 -13.74 34.25 -4.80
C ALA A 106 -12.21 34.27 -4.64
N SER A 107 -11.59 33.09 -4.57
CA SER A 107 -10.13 32.94 -4.46
C SER A 107 -9.39 33.59 -5.64
N LYS A 108 -9.85 33.37 -6.87
CA LYS A 108 -9.27 34.02 -8.07
C LYS A 108 -9.37 35.54 -8.08
N ARG A 109 -10.41 36.12 -7.47
CA ARG A 109 -10.55 37.58 -7.38
C ARG A 109 -9.57 38.14 -6.35
N ALA A 110 -9.47 37.50 -5.19
CA ALA A 110 -8.56 37.90 -4.12
C ALA A 110 -7.08 37.85 -4.56
N SER A 111 -6.69 36.84 -5.34
CA SER A 111 -5.32 36.76 -5.86
C SER A 111 -4.98 37.88 -6.86
N LYS A 112 -5.97 38.37 -7.61
CA LYS A 112 -5.77 39.45 -8.58
C LYS A 112 -5.67 40.82 -7.93
N SER A 113 -6.42 41.06 -6.85
CA SER A 113 -6.40 42.35 -6.14
C SER A 113 -5.10 42.61 -5.37
N HIS A 114 -4.28 41.58 -5.11
CA HIS A 114 -3.02 41.73 -4.38
C HIS A 114 -1.82 42.06 -5.29
N GLN A 115 -2.03 42.18 -6.61
CA GLN A 115 -1.00 42.51 -7.60
C GLN A 115 -1.13 43.95 -8.14
N LEU A 116 -1.95 44.77 -7.50
CA LEU A 116 -2.11 46.21 -7.77
C LEU A 116 -1.66 46.99 -6.55
#